data_AF-A0ABD0QBC1-F1
#
_entry.id   AF-A0ABD0QBC1-F1
#
_cell.length_a   1.000
_cell.length_b   1.000
_cell.length_c   1.000
_cell.angle_alpha   90.00
_cell.angle_beta   90.00
_cell.angle_gamma   90.00
#
_symmetry.space_group_name_H-M   'P 1'
#
loop_
_entity.id
_entity.type
_entity.pdbx_description
1 polymer ?
#
loop_
_entity_poly.entity_id
_entity_poly.type
_entity_poly.pdbx_seq_one_letter_code
_entity_poly.pdbx_strand_id
1 'polypeptide(L)'
;DVRVDENIALTSLHALFVREHNRLARALRVLNPTWSSETLYQEARKIVGAVNQILVMKEYLPHIVGPDAYNRHLGLYPGYDENVDPTIANVFATAAFRFAHLAIQPIIFRLDENYQNHTQFPSVPLFKAFFSPWRVIFEGGIDPLLRGLIGRPAKLNTQDHMLVNALREKLFAFTSHIALDLAALNMQRSRDHGIP
;
A
#
# COMPACT_ATOMS: atom_id res chain seq x y z
N ASP A 1 -9.70 -6.96 0.70
CA ASP A 1 -9.58 -6.29 -0.61
C ASP A 1 -9.22 -7.34 -1.64
N VAL A 2 -9.84 -7.31 -2.83
CA VAL A 2 -9.62 -8.34 -3.88
C VAL A 2 -8.30 -8.16 -4.62
N ARG A 3 -7.60 -7.03 -4.46
CA ARG A 3 -6.36 -6.68 -5.16
C ARG A 3 -5.10 -7.03 -4.36
N VAL A 4 -5.24 -7.82 -3.29
CA VAL A 4 -4.12 -8.17 -2.38
C VAL A 4 -2.93 -8.81 -3.10
N ASP A 5 -3.17 -9.46 -4.24
CA ASP A 5 -2.19 -10.13 -5.07
C ASP A 5 -1.68 -9.29 -6.25
N GLU A 6 -2.13 -8.04 -6.38
CA GLU A 6 -1.81 -7.18 -7.53
C GLU A 6 -0.30 -7.06 -7.70
N ASN A 7 0.45 -6.81 -6.63
CA ASN A 7 1.91 -6.94 -6.62
C ASN A 7 2.44 -7.51 -5.30
N ILE A 8 3.61 -8.14 -5.35
CA ILE A 8 4.21 -8.85 -4.21
C ILE A 8 4.57 -7.97 -3.00
N ALA A 9 4.82 -6.67 -3.21
CA ALA A 9 5.07 -5.75 -2.11
C ALA A 9 3.78 -5.42 -1.35
N LEU A 10 2.66 -5.23 -2.08
CA LEU A 10 1.34 -5.10 -1.47
C LEU A 10 0.94 -6.37 -0.70
N THR A 11 1.14 -7.55 -1.28
CA THR A 11 0.89 -8.84 -0.61
C THR A 11 1.68 -8.95 0.71
N SER A 12 2.93 -8.45 0.72
CA SER A 12 3.79 -8.47 1.91
C SER A 12 3.25 -7.59 3.04
N LEU A 13 2.72 -6.39 2.73
CA LEU A 13 2.07 -5.54 3.73
C LEU A 13 0.78 -6.16 4.27
N HIS A 14 -0.03 -6.79 3.42
CA HIS A 14 -1.21 -7.53 3.87
C HIS A 14 -0.84 -8.69 4.80
N ALA A 15 0.17 -9.48 4.44
CA ALA A 15 0.66 -10.57 5.29
C ALA A 15 1.19 -10.06 6.63
N LEU A 16 1.87 -8.91 6.66
CA LEU A 16 2.34 -8.26 7.88
C LEU A 16 1.16 -7.93 8.82
N PHE A 17 0.10 -7.28 8.33
CA PHE A 17 -1.05 -6.91 9.16
C PHE A 17 -1.85 -8.12 9.65
N VAL A 18 -1.94 -9.20 8.87
CA VAL A 18 -2.54 -10.46 9.33
C VAL A 18 -1.72 -11.07 10.47
N ARG A 19 -0.38 -11.07 10.36
CA ARG A 19 0.52 -11.55 11.42
C ARG A 19 0.38 -10.69 12.68
N GLU A 20 0.28 -9.38 12.55
CA GLU A 20 0.10 -8.47 13.68
C GLU A 20 -1.23 -8.67 14.40
N HIS A 21 -2.33 -8.81 13.64
CA HIS A 21 -3.62 -9.17 14.23
C HIS A 21 -3.54 -10.45 15.07
N ASN A 22 -2.93 -11.51 14.52
CA ASN A 22 -2.77 -12.79 15.23
C ASN A 22 -1.80 -12.69 16.42
N ARG A 23 -0.79 -11.82 16.37
CA ARG A 23 0.10 -11.54 17.51
C ARG A 23 -0.67 -10.87 18.64
N LEU A 24 -1.48 -9.86 18.31
CA LEU A 24 -2.34 -9.14 19.26
C LEU A 24 -3.37 -10.06 19.89
N ALA A 25 -4.10 -10.85 19.10
CA ALA A 25 -5.10 -11.79 19.60
C ALA A 25 -4.50 -12.82 20.58
N ARG A 26 -3.30 -13.36 20.28
CA ARG A 26 -2.58 -14.26 21.19
C ARG A 26 -2.17 -13.57 22.48
N ALA A 27 -1.65 -12.34 22.41
CA ALA A 27 -1.29 -11.57 23.60
C ALA A 27 -2.52 -11.25 24.47
N LEU A 28 -3.64 -10.86 23.85
CA LEU A 28 -4.89 -10.57 24.55
C LEU A 28 -5.48 -11.81 25.22
N ARG A 29 -5.33 -13.00 24.65
CA ARG A 29 -5.77 -14.27 25.27
C ARG A 29 -4.97 -14.59 26.54
N VAL A 30 -3.67 -14.30 26.55
CA VAL A 30 -2.84 -14.48 27.75
C VAL A 30 -3.27 -13.52 28.86
N LEU A 31 -3.55 -12.26 28.51
CA LEU A 31 -4.00 -11.25 29.46
C LEU A 31 -5.44 -11.49 29.95
N ASN A 32 -6.30 -12.02 29.08
CA ASN A 32 -7.72 -12.23 29.35
C ASN A 32 -8.13 -13.67 29.00
N PRO A 33 -7.82 -14.67 29.86
CA PRO A 33 -8.05 -16.08 29.55
C PRO A 33 -9.52 -16.45 29.34
N THR A 34 -10.44 -15.67 29.92
CA THR A 34 -11.90 -15.90 29.83
C THR A 34 -12.55 -15.29 28.58
N TRP A 35 -11.82 -14.50 27.78
CA TRP A 35 -12.38 -13.91 26.58
C TRP A 35 -12.66 -14.96 25.49
N SER A 36 -13.84 -14.83 24.89
CA SER A 36 -14.24 -15.63 23.73
C SER A 36 -13.37 -15.32 22.51
N SER A 37 -13.36 -16.23 21.53
CA SER A 37 -12.66 -16.00 20.26
C SER A 37 -13.16 -14.77 19.52
N GLU A 38 -14.47 -14.47 19.58
CA GLU A 38 -15.07 -13.28 18.97
C GLU A 38 -14.55 -12.00 19.62
N THR A 39 -14.53 -11.96 20.96
CA THR A 39 -13.99 -10.81 21.71
C THR A 39 -12.53 -10.55 21.34
N LEU A 40 -11.71 -11.60 21.26
CA LEU A 40 -10.30 -11.48 20.90
C LEU A 40 -10.10 -10.98 19.47
N TYR A 41 -10.91 -11.48 18.54
CA TYR A 41 -10.89 -11.02 17.16
C TYR A 41 -11.24 -9.54 17.07
N GLN A 42 -12.35 -9.11 17.68
CA GLN A 42 -12.79 -7.71 17.59
C GLN A 42 -11.82 -6.76 18.30
N GLU A 43 -11.25 -7.13 19.44
CA GLU A 43 -10.26 -6.29 20.13
C GLU A 43 -8.95 -6.19 19.35
N ALA A 44 -8.44 -7.29 18.81
CA ALA A 44 -7.26 -7.25 17.93
C ALA A 44 -7.55 -6.44 16.65
N ARG A 45 -8.74 -6.58 16.05
CA ARG A 45 -9.18 -5.80 14.89
C ARG A 45 -9.27 -4.32 15.20
N LYS A 46 -9.81 -3.94 16.36
CA LYS A 46 -9.92 -2.56 16.85
C LYS A 46 -8.53 -1.92 16.98
N ILE A 47 -7.58 -2.63 17.57
CA ILE A 47 -6.20 -2.16 17.71
C ILE A 47 -5.53 -1.99 16.34
N VAL A 48 -5.64 -2.97 15.44
CA VAL A 48 -5.07 -2.87 14.08
C VAL A 48 -5.69 -1.69 13.31
N GLY A 49 -6.99 -1.48 13.44
CA GLY A 49 -7.67 -0.32 12.86
C GLY A 49 -7.10 1.01 13.36
N ALA A 50 -6.90 1.15 14.67
CA ALA A 50 -6.30 2.33 15.28
C ALA A 50 -4.84 2.54 14.84
N VAL A 51 -4.03 1.47 14.78
CA VAL A 51 -2.66 1.54 14.28
C VAL A 51 -2.63 2.05 12.83
N ASN A 52 -3.50 1.53 11.96
CA ASN A 52 -3.58 1.99 10.59
C ASN A 52 -3.97 3.47 10.49
N GLN A 53 -4.94 3.93 11.31
CA GLN A 53 -5.31 5.35 11.37
C GLN A 53 -4.13 6.23 11.82
N ILE A 54 -3.38 5.81 12.84
CA ILE A 54 -2.20 6.55 13.32
C ILE A 54 -1.15 6.63 12.22
N LEU A 55 -0.81 5.51 11.58
CA LEU A 55 0.16 5.49 10.49
C LEU A 55 -0.25 6.42 9.34
N VAL A 56 -1.53 6.39 8.94
CA VAL A 56 -2.02 7.24 7.85
C VAL A 56 -2.01 8.71 8.25
N MET A 57 -2.62 9.06 9.39
CA MET A 57 -2.86 10.45 9.75
C MET A 57 -1.61 11.15 10.26
N LYS A 58 -0.77 10.46 11.03
CA LYS A 58 0.40 11.05 11.69
C LYS A 58 1.68 10.87 10.88
N GLU A 59 1.88 9.71 10.28
CA GLU A 59 3.18 9.37 9.68
C GLU A 59 3.16 9.52 8.15
N TYR A 60 2.06 9.20 7.47
CA TYR A 60 2.00 9.23 6.01
C TYR A 60 1.52 10.59 5.47
N LEU A 61 0.32 11.02 5.86
CA LEU A 61 -0.36 12.16 5.24
C LEU A 61 0.43 13.48 5.30
N PRO A 62 1.10 13.86 6.42
CA PRO A 62 1.90 15.08 6.47
C PRO A 62 3.03 15.12 5.42
N HIS A 63 3.62 13.96 5.08
CA HIS A 63 4.65 13.86 4.05
C HIS A 63 4.10 13.96 2.63
N ILE A 64 2.80 13.67 2.44
CA ILE A 64 2.14 13.75 1.14
C ILE A 64 1.67 15.16 0.84
N VAL A 65 0.96 15.80 1.78
CA VAL A 65 0.34 17.11 1.54
C VAL A 65 1.22 18.28 1.99
N GLY A 66 2.26 18.01 2.79
CA GLY A 66 3.12 19.02 3.39
C GLY A 66 2.50 19.68 4.62
N PRO A 67 3.32 20.37 5.44
CA PRO A 67 2.88 20.92 6.72
C PRO A 67 1.79 21.99 6.58
N ASP A 68 1.86 22.83 5.55
CA ASP A 68 0.90 23.92 5.36
C ASP A 68 -0.51 23.41 5.06
N ALA A 69 -0.63 22.46 4.13
CA ALA A 69 -1.92 21.88 3.78
C ALA A 69 -2.47 21.01 4.93
N TYR A 70 -1.59 20.26 5.61
CA TYR A 70 -1.98 19.47 6.78
C TYR A 70 -2.56 20.37 7.88
N ASN A 71 -1.85 21.44 8.25
CA ASN A 71 -2.29 22.36 9.31
C ASN A 71 -3.56 23.13 8.92
N ARG A 72 -3.71 23.48 7.64
CA ARG A 72 -4.89 24.22 7.14
C ARG A 72 -6.14 23.35 7.06
N HIS A 73 -6.03 22.09 6.64
CA HIS A 73 -7.18 21.26 6.30
C HIS A 73 -7.49 20.15 7.32
N LEU A 74 -6.49 19.67 8.08
CA LEU A 74 -6.69 18.63 9.08
C LEU A 74 -6.45 19.13 10.49
N GLY A 75 -5.33 19.81 10.72
CA GLY A 75 -4.99 20.42 12.01
C GLY A 75 -5.08 19.45 13.20
N LEU A 76 -5.48 19.99 14.35
CA LEU A 76 -5.81 19.19 15.53
C LEU A 76 -7.21 18.60 15.39
N TYR A 77 -7.37 17.33 15.72
CA TYR A 77 -8.67 16.66 15.69
C TYR A 77 -9.64 17.28 16.71
N PRO A 78 -10.77 17.88 16.28
CA PRO A 78 -11.68 18.59 17.17
C PRO A 78 -12.64 17.66 17.94
N GLY A 79 -12.67 16.37 17.59
CA GLY A 79 -13.65 15.41 18.09
C GLY A 79 -14.51 14.84 16.97
N TYR A 80 -15.34 13.84 17.31
CA TYR A 80 -16.30 13.26 16.39
C TYR A 80 -17.47 14.23 16.16
N ASP A 81 -17.89 14.37 14.90
CA ASP A 81 -19.08 15.11 14.50
C ASP A 81 -19.93 14.20 13.61
N GLU A 82 -21.16 13.92 14.03
CA GLU A 82 -22.10 13.04 13.31
C GLU A 82 -22.63 13.64 12.01
N ASN A 83 -22.46 14.94 11.81
CA ASN A 83 -22.90 15.65 10.61
C ASN A 83 -21.86 15.64 9.48
N VAL A 84 -20.65 15.15 9.75
CA VAL A 84 -19.60 15.01 8.73
C VAL A 84 -19.95 13.81 7.84
N ASP A 85 -20.00 14.03 6.54
CA ASP A 85 -20.11 12.96 5.55
C ASP A 85 -18.77 12.20 5.44
N PRO A 86 -18.68 10.92 5.86
CA PRO A 86 -17.44 10.15 5.82
C PRO A 86 -17.25 9.40 4.49
N THR A 87 -18.11 9.63 3.49
CA THR A 87 -18.04 8.92 2.22
C THR A 87 -16.83 9.35 1.40
N ILE A 88 -16.35 8.44 0.55
CA ILE A 88 -15.24 8.73 -0.35
C ILE A 88 -15.78 9.45 -1.59
N ALA A 89 -15.33 10.68 -1.81
CA ALA A 89 -15.66 11.43 -3.01
C ALA A 89 -15.20 10.70 -4.29
N ASN A 90 -16.02 10.74 -5.35
CA ASN A 90 -15.71 10.08 -6.62
C ASN A 90 -14.35 10.56 -7.20
N VAL A 91 -14.05 11.86 -7.10
CA VAL A 91 -12.76 12.42 -7.53
C VAL A 91 -11.56 11.80 -6.80
N PHE A 92 -11.70 11.49 -5.52
CA PHE A 92 -10.64 10.87 -4.72
C PHE A 92 -10.43 9.41 -5.13
N ALA A 93 -11.51 8.63 -5.18
CA ALA A 93 -11.47 7.21 -5.54
C ALA A 93 -10.99 6.96 -6.98
N THR A 94 -11.35 7.87 -7.89
CA THR A 94 -11.16 7.67 -9.33
C THR A 94 -9.87 8.28 -9.86
N ALA A 95 -9.48 9.46 -9.37
CA ALA A 95 -8.42 10.26 -9.97
C ALA A 95 -7.35 10.69 -8.96
N ALA A 96 -7.71 11.49 -7.95
CA ALA A 96 -6.74 12.25 -7.16
C ALA A 96 -5.78 11.36 -6.35
N PHE A 97 -6.28 10.31 -5.68
CA PHE A 97 -5.43 9.44 -4.87
C PHE A 97 -4.49 8.55 -5.70
N ARG A 98 -4.63 8.56 -7.03
CA ARG A 98 -3.71 7.89 -7.96
C ARG A 98 -2.41 8.67 -8.20
N PHE A 99 -2.21 9.83 -7.55
CA PHE A 99 -0.93 10.55 -7.58
C PHE A 99 0.25 9.64 -7.20
N ALA A 100 0.02 8.67 -6.31
CA ALA A 100 1.03 7.73 -5.84
C ALA A 100 1.65 6.87 -6.95
N HIS A 101 0.99 6.72 -8.11
CA HIS A 101 1.58 6.04 -9.27
C HIS A 101 2.89 6.70 -9.75
N LEU A 102 3.08 8.00 -9.46
CA LEU A 102 4.26 8.76 -9.82
C LEU A 102 5.49 8.42 -8.96
N ALA A 103 5.26 7.80 -7.78
CA ALA A 103 6.29 7.39 -6.83
C ALA A 103 6.76 5.95 -7.03
N ILE A 104 6.15 5.20 -7.96
CA ILE A 104 6.45 3.79 -8.20
C ILE A 104 7.76 3.63 -8.97
N GLN A 105 8.63 2.78 -8.43
CA GLN A 105 9.89 2.36 -9.06
C GLN A 105 9.63 1.28 -10.13
N PRO A 106 10.46 1.17 -11.19
CA PRO A 106 10.29 0.16 -12.23
C PRO A 106 10.70 -1.25 -11.77
N ILE A 107 11.16 -1.39 -10.53
CA ILE A 107 11.70 -2.59 -9.91
C ILE A 107 11.14 -2.71 -8.49
N ILE A 108 10.74 -3.92 -8.09
CA ILE A 108 10.50 -4.28 -6.69
C ILE A 108 11.82 -4.77 -6.09
N PHE A 109 12.33 -4.01 -5.13
CA PHE A 109 13.60 -4.32 -4.49
C PHE A 109 13.49 -5.45 -3.48
N ARG A 110 14.49 -6.33 -3.46
CA ARG A 110 14.66 -7.38 -2.44
C ARG A 110 16.04 -7.29 -1.83
N LEU A 111 16.08 -7.15 -0.51
CA LEU A 111 17.33 -7.01 0.26
C LEU A 111 17.49 -8.14 1.27
N ASP A 112 18.74 -8.56 1.50
CA ASP A 112 19.09 -9.52 2.55
C ASP A 112 19.07 -8.86 3.95
N GLU A 113 19.38 -9.63 4.99
CA GLU A 113 19.44 -9.18 6.38
C GLU A 113 20.43 -8.04 6.65
N ASN A 114 21.41 -7.84 5.77
CA ASN A 114 22.41 -6.77 5.85
C ASN A 114 22.04 -5.56 4.97
N TYR A 115 20.79 -5.50 4.49
CA TYR A 115 20.29 -4.49 3.56
C TYR A 115 21.09 -4.41 2.24
N GLN A 116 21.77 -5.50 1.86
CA GLN A 116 22.41 -5.64 0.56
C GLN A 116 21.47 -6.29 -0.44
N ASN A 117 21.79 -6.23 -1.73
CA ASN A 117 20.99 -6.88 -2.76
C ASN A 117 20.96 -8.39 -2.50
N HIS A 118 19.76 -8.96 -2.37
CA HIS A 118 19.61 -10.37 -2.04
C HIS A 118 20.15 -11.25 -3.18
N THR A 119 21.14 -12.09 -2.87
CA THR A 119 21.88 -12.88 -3.87
C THR A 119 21.06 -14.03 -4.45
N GLN A 120 20.35 -14.78 -3.61
CA GLN A 120 19.49 -15.90 -4.04
C GLN A 120 18.18 -15.43 -4.69
N PHE A 121 17.57 -14.36 -4.18
CA PHE A 121 16.27 -13.84 -4.61
C PHE A 121 16.40 -12.37 -5.06
N PRO A 122 16.93 -12.10 -6.27
CA PRO A 122 17.27 -10.76 -6.71
C PRO A 122 16.05 -9.85 -6.91
N SER A 123 16.25 -8.54 -6.96
CA SER A 123 15.17 -7.57 -7.23
C SER A 123 14.47 -7.86 -8.57
N VAL A 124 13.16 -7.62 -8.64
CA VAL A 124 12.30 -8.07 -9.75
C VAL A 124 11.79 -6.85 -10.54
N PRO A 125 11.88 -6.83 -11.88
CA PRO A 125 11.21 -5.80 -12.68
C PRO A 125 9.71 -5.77 -12.38
N LEU A 126 9.15 -4.59 -12.14
CA LEU A 126 7.77 -4.43 -11.64
C LEU A 126 6.74 -5.18 -12.51
N PHE A 127 6.88 -5.13 -13.83
CA PHE A 127 5.95 -5.81 -14.74
C PHE A 127 5.92 -7.34 -14.57
N LYS A 128 6.97 -7.96 -14.01
CA LYS A 128 7.07 -9.40 -13.66
C LYS A 128 6.70 -9.69 -12.20
N ALA A 129 6.41 -8.66 -11.42
CA ALA A 129 6.02 -8.73 -10.02
C ALA A 129 4.50 -8.61 -9.84
N PHE A 130 3.76 -8.27 -10.90
CA PHE A 130 2.31 -8.26 -10.88
C PHE A 130 1.75 -9.69 -10.87
N PHE A 131 0.76 -9.94 -10.01
CA PHE A 131 0.06 -11.23 -9.87
C PHE A 131 1.02 -12.42 -9.78
N SER A 132 2.14 -12.25 -9.07
CA SER A 132 3.18 -13.26 -8.90
C SER A 132 3.33 -13.77 -7.47
N PRO A 133 2.26 -14.32 -6.84
CA PRO A 133 2.28 -14.70 -5.43
C PRO A 133 3.28 -15.82 -5.13
N TRP A 134 3.64 -16.65 -6.12
CA TRP A 134 4.66 -17.70 -5.97
C TRP A 134 6.02 -17.13 -5.53
N ARG A 135 6.33 -15.85 -5.83
CA ARG A 135 7.57 -15.22 -5.36
C ARG A 135 7.56 -15.01 -3.84
N VAL A 136 6.40 -14.68 -3.27
CA VAL A 136 6.27 -14.58 -1.81
C VAL A 136 6.39 -15.97 -1.16
N ILE A 137 5.79 -17.00 -1.78
CA ILE A 137 5.76 -18.35 -1.21
C ILE A 137 7.13 -19.05 -1.32
N PHE A 138 7.78 -18.94 -2.48
CA PHE A 138 8.96 -19.75 -2.83
C PHE A 138 10.25 -18.96 -3.00
N GLU A 139 10.22 -17.62 -3.00
CA GLU A 139 11.40 -16.77 -3.20
C GLU A 139 11.69 -15.82 -2.00
N GLY A 140 11.74 -16.39 -0.79
CA GLY A 140 12.27 -15.71 0.40
C GLY A 140 11.23 -15.08 1.33
N GLY A 141 9.93 -15.28 1.11
CA GLY A 141 8.90 -14.72 1.98
C GLY A 141 8.70 -13.22 1.80
N ILE A 142 8.27 -12.56 2.89
CA ILE A 142 7.98 -11.12 2.89
C ILE A 142 9.17 -10.28 3.36
N ASP A 143 10.11 -10.88 4.10
CA ASP A 143 11.18 -10.13 4.77
C ASP A 143 12.09 -9.38 3.78
N PRO A 144 12.56 -10.00 2.66
CA PRO A 144 13.36 -9.28 1.69
C PRO A 144 12.62 -8.12 1.01
N LEU A 145 11.30 -8.27 0.83
CA LEU A 145 10.44 -7.26 0.23
C LEU A 145 10.22 -6.08 1.18
N LEU A 146 9.94 -6.35 2.46
CA LEU A 146 9.80 -5.31 3.48
C LEU A 146 11.11 -4.54 3.67
N ARG A 147 12.27 -5.22 3.69
CA ARG A 147 13.57 -4.52 3.70
C ARG A 147 13.77 -3.68 2.45
N GLY A 148 13.34 -4.16 1.28
CA GLY A 148 13.36 -3.38 0.04
C GLY A 148 12.52 -2.11 0.09
N LEU A 149 11.31 -2.18 0.66
CA LEU A 149 10.43 -1.02 0.85
C LEU A 149 11.03 0.03 1.81
N ILE A 150 11.80 -0.41 2.81
CA ILE A 150 12.45 0.47 3.80
C ILE A 150 13.78 1.01 3.27
N GLY A 151 14.59 0.16 2.65
CA GLY A 151 15.99 0.42 2.31
C GLY A 151 16.23 1.06 0.94
N ARG A 152 15.18 1.31 0.15
CA ARG A 152 15.29 1.92 -1.18
C ARG A 152 14.34 3.11 -1.32
N PRO A 153 14.80 4.22 -1.93
CA PRO A 153 13.97 5.41 -2.07
C PRO A 153 12.82 5.18 -3.05
N ALA A 154 11.69 5.83 -2.76
CA ALA A 154 10.62 6.00 -3.74
C ALA A 154 11.12 6.80 -4.94
N LYS A 155 10.44 6.67 -6.08
CA LYS A 155 10.75 7.49 -7.25
C LYS A 155 10.30 8.93 -6.97
N LEU A 156 11.17 9.91 -7.24
CA LEU A 156 10.76 11.32 -7.24
C LEU A 156 9.93 11.62 -8.50
N ASN A 157 8.81 12.32 -8.32
CA ASN A 157 8.02 12.83 -9.44
C ASN A 157 8.63 14.15 -9.94
N THR A 158 8.87 14.25 -11.26
CA THR A 158 9.26 15.50 -11.92
C THR A 158 8.41 15.68 -13.18
N GLN A 159 8.29 16.92 -13.67
CA GLN A 159 7.45 17.24 -14.84
C GLN A 159 7.87 16.42 -16.08
N ASP A 160 9.17 16.21 -16.27
CA ASP A 160 9.71 15.46 -17.42
C ASP A 160 9.77 13.95 -17.19
N HIS A 161 9.59 13.48 -15.94
CA HIS A 161 9.71 12.06 -15.58
C HIS A 161 8.57 11.63 -14.64
N MET A 162 7.35 11.59 -15.17
CA MET A 162 6.15 11.27 -14.40
C MET A 162 6.01 9.76 -14.08
N LEU A 163 5.57 8.94 -15.04
CA LEU A 163 5.40 7.49 -14.85
C LEU A 163 6.49 6.68 -15.55
N VAL A 164 6.91 5.59 -14.90
CA VAL A 164 7.86 4.64 -15.47
C VAL A 164 7.21 3.77 -16.55
N ASN A 165 7.99 3.34 -17.54
CA ASN A 165 7.51 2.46 -18.61
C ASN A 165 7.01 1.10 -18.11
N ALA A 166 7.41 0.65 -16.92
CA ALA A 166 6.83 -0.55 -16.31
C ALA A 166 5.31 -0.44 -16.06
N LEU A 167 4.79 0.79 -15.91
CA LEU A 167 3.37 1.09 -15.74
C LEU A 167 2.73 1.67 -17.01
N ARG A 168 3.50 2.38 -17.83
CA ARG A 168 2.99 3.04 -19.04
C ARG A 168 2.96 2.13 -20.27
N GLU A 169 3.92 1.20 -20.38
CA GLU A 169 4.11 0.36 -21.57
C GLU A 169 3.98 -1.14 -21.27
N LYS A 170 4.03 -1.51 -20.00
CA LYS A 170 4.14 -2.92 -19.56
C LYS A 170 3.21 -3.27 -18.42
N LEU A 171 2.17 -2.47 -18.15
CA LEU A 171 1.22 -2.80 -17.09
C LEU A 171 0.58 -4.15 -17.40
N PHE A 172 0.71 -5.10 -16.47
CA PHE A 172 0.23 -6.48 -16.58
C PHE A 172 0.72 -7.25 -17.82
N ALA A 173 1.80 -6.82 -18.46
CA ALA A 173 2.36 -7.51 -19.64
C ALA A 173 2.83 -8.95 -19.36
N PHE A 174 3.01 -9.31 -18.09
CA PHE A 174 3.36 -10.68 -17.69
C PHE A 174 2.15 -11.62 -17.57
N THR A 175 0.95 -11.07 -17.37
CA THR A 175 -0.28 -11.86 -17.10
C THR A 175 -1.40 -11.62 -18.10
N SER A 176 -1.26 -10.61 -18.96
CA SER A 176 -2.20 -10.25 -20.02
C SER A 176 -1.56 -10.40 -21.40
N HIS A 177 -2.36 -10.76 -22.40
CA HIS A 177 -1.94 -10.80 -23.79
C HIS A 177 -1.57 -9.41 -24.35
N ILE A 178 -2.17 -8.36 -23.80
CA ILE A 178 -1.95 -6.97 -24.20
C ILE A 178 -1.47 -6.21 -22.98
N ALA A 179 -0.32 -5.55 -23.12
CA ALA A 179 0.18 -4.63 -22.12
C ALA A 179 -0.72 -3.38 -22.08
N LEU A 180 -1.02 -2.91 -20.88
CA LEU A 180 -1.83 -1.72 -20.69
C LEU A 180 -0.95 -0.50 -20.37
N ASP A 181 -1.55 0.68 -20.49
CA ASP A 181 -0.96 1.95 -20.05
C ASP A 181 -1.76 2.49 -18.85
N LEU A 182 -1.14 2.48 -17.66
CA LEU A 182 -1.79 2.95 -16.44
C LEU A 182 -2.15 4.45 -16.49
N ALA A 183 -1.32 5.28 -17.13
CA ALA A 183 -1.61 6.71 -17.25
C ALA A 183 -2.83 6.93 -18.15
N ALA A 184 -2.88 6.25 -19.30
CA ALA A 184 -4.05 6.29 -20.19
C ALA A 184 -5.31 5.78 -19.49
N LEU A 185 -5.21 4.69 -18.72
CA LEU A 185 -6.32 4.15 -17.92
C LEU A 185 -6.80 5.13 -16.84
N ASN A 186 -5.91 5.88 -16.18
CA ASN A 186 -6.30 6.89 -15.19
C ASN A 186 -7.09 8.03 -15.85
N MET A 187 -6.62 8.53 -17.00
CA MET A 187 -7.32 9.56 -17.76
C MET A 187 -8.67 9.06 -18.28
N GLN A 188 -8.71 7.86 -18.86
CA GLN A 188 -9.92 7.28 -19.39
C GLN A 188 -10.95 6.98 -18.29
N ARG A 189 -10.51 6.52 -17.12
CA ARG A 189 -11.39 6.30 -15.96
C ARG A 189 -11.97 7.60 -15.42
N SER A 190 -11.20 8.69 -15.45
CA SER A 190 -11.70 10.01 -15.05
C SER A 190 -12.83 10.49 -15.96
N ARG A 191 -12.71 10.25 -17.28
CA ARG A 191 -13.78 10.53 -18.26
C ARG A 191 -15.01 9.66 -18.05
N ASP A 192 -14.80 8.35 -17.85
CA ASP A 192 -15.85 7.38 -17.55
C ASP A 192 -16.68 7.77 -16.33
N HIS A 193 -16.03 8.35 -15.31
CA HIS A 193 -16.68 8.82 -14.09
C HIS A 193 -17.15 10.28 -14.13
N GLY A 194 -17.01 10.98 -15.27
CA GLY A 194 -17.45 12.37 -15.43
C GLY A 194 -16.76 13.35 -14.48
N ILE A 195 -15.48 13.13 -14.16
CA ILE A 195 -14.71 14.06 -13.32
C ILE A 195 -14.44 15.36 -14.11
N PRO A 196 -14.78 16.56 -13.56
CA PRO A 196 -14.55 17.85 -14.22
C PRO A 196 -13.08 18.17 -14.50
#